data_AF-A0A7S3TA98-F1
#
_entry.id   AF-A0A7S3TA98-F1
#
_cell.length_a   1.000
_cell.length_b   1.000
_cell.length_c   1.000
_cell.angle_alpha   90.00
_cell.angle_beta   90.00
_cell.angle_gamma   90.00
#
_symmetry.space_group_name_H-M   'P 1'
#
loop_
_entity.id
_entity.type
_entity.pdbx_description
1 polymer ?
#
loop_
_entity_poly.entity_id
_entity_poly.type
_entity_poly.pdbx_seq_one_letter_code
_entity_poly.pdbx_strand_id
1 'polypeptide(L)'
;EDFYVGPLVGKKSSSKVPSAMQAMKNDDAFLMPRESQRILLVGKIIANHDTRIFRFALPSPNMKLGLPAGQHIMLKAKCDGKTVMRPYTPITDNHTPGHVDLMIKVYFGNTHPSFPEGGKMSQHLDSMQLGDSVEVKGPSGDFQYKGKGEFTWKGQQRKCTHMS
;
A
#
# COMPACT_ATOMS: atom_id res chain seq x y z
N GLU A 1 30.97 45.64 -8.50
CA GLU A 1 30.24 45.53 -9.77
C GLU A 1 29.06 44.60 -9.53
N ASP A 2 27.90 45.19 -9.22
CA ASP A 2 26.68 44.47 -8.92
C ASP A 2 25.92 44.20 -10.21
N PHE A 3 25.93 42.94 -10.66
CA PHE A 3 25.18 42.54 -11.85
C PHE A 3 23.71 42.32 -11.50
N TYR A 4 22.90 43.34 -11.79
CA TYR A 4 21.44 43.26 -11.84
C TYR A 4 21.01 42.40 -13.04
N VAL A 5 20.55 41.18 -12.77
CA VAL A 5 19.93 40.30 -13.78
C VAL A 5 18.44 40.63 -13.83
N GLY A 6 18.03 41.30 -14.92
CA GLY A 6 16.63 41.64 -15.17
C GLY A 6 15.68 40.44 -15.19
N PRO A 7 14.36 40.66 -15.13
CA PRO A 7 13.38 39.58 -15.00
C PRO A 7 13.34 38.71 -16.27
N LEU A 8 13.62 37.41 -16.10
CA LEU A 8 13.52 36.42 -17.17
C LEU A 8 12.05 36.18 -17.53
N VAL A 9 11.57 36.88 -18.57
CA VAL A 9 10.34 36.55 -19.29
C VAL A 9 10.64 35.36 -20.21
N GLY A 10 10.43 34.15 -19.70
CA GLY A 10 10.57 32.88 -20.41
C GLY A 10 9.22 32.19 -20.63
N LYS A 11 8.78 32.17 -21.89
CA LYS A 11 7.64 31.48 -22.51
C LYS A 11 6.96 30.40 -21.65
N LYS A 12 5.64 30.55 -21.41
CA LYS A 12 4.73 29.46 -21.03
C LYS A 12 4.75 28.39 -22.13
N SER A 13 5.59 27.37 -22.00
CA SER A 13 5.40 26.12 -22.74
C SER A 13 4.16 25.44 -22.15
N SER A 14 3.06 25.48 -22.87
CA SER A 14 1.87 24.69 -22.56
C SER A 14 2.15 23.21 -22.82
N SER A 15 2.93 22.58 -21.94
CA SER A 15 2.92 21.13 -21.83
C SER A 15 1.58 20.75 -21.19
N LYS A 16 0.63 20.29 -22.01
CA LYS A 16 -0.58 19.62 -21.53
C LYS A 16 -0.15 18.47 -20.63
N VAL A 17 -0.22 18.70 -19.32
CA VAL A 17 -0.22 17.62 -18.33
C VAL A 17 -1.37 16.69 -18.72
N PRO A 18 -1.16 15.37 -18.80
CA PRO A 18 -2.23 14.44 -19.13
C PRO A 18 -3.42 14.68 -18.18
N SER A 19 -4.62 14.79 -18.76
CA SER A 19 -5.90 15.07 -18.10
C SER A 19 -6.26 14.12 -16.94
N ALA A 20 -5.46 13.09 -16.68
CA ALA A 20 -5.60 12.19 -15.54
C ALA A 20 -5.06 12.77 -14.21
N MET A 21 -4.25 13.84 -14.25
CA MET A 21 -3.69 14.47 -13.02
C MET A 21 -4.51 15.66 -12.50
N GLN A 22 -5.61 16.03 -13.15
CA GLN A 22 -6.47 17.15 -12.76
C GLN A 22 -7.91 16.70 -12.51
N ALA A 23 -8.09 15.80 -11.54
CA ALA A 23 -9.36 15.59 -10.84
C ALA A 23 -9.16 14.63 -9.65
N MET A 24 -8.51 15.09 -8.58
CA MET A 24 -8.65 14.42 -7.27
C MET A 24 -8.94 15.49 -6.24
N LYS A 25 -10.13 15.40 -5.65
CA LYS A 25 -10.55 16.27 -4.56
C LYS A 25 -9.68 15.93 -3.35
N ASN A 26 -9.39 16.94 -2.53
CA ASN A 26 -8.42 16.91 -1.43
C ASN A 26 -8.76 15.99 -0.23
N ASP A 27 -9.53 14.92 -0.42
CA ASP A 27 -9.88 13.91 0.60
C ASP A 27 -9.90 12.45 0.05
N ASP A 28 -9.38 12.23 -1.17
CA ASP A 28 -9.55 10.96 -1.88
C ASP A 28 -8.65 9.84 -1.33
N ALA A 29 -9.27 8.83 -0.72
CA ALA A 29 -8.64 7.57 -0.34
C ALA A 29 -7.91 6.92 -1.52
N PHE A 30 -6.71 6.37 -1.27
CA PHE A 30 -5.92 5.72 -2.31
C PHE A 30 -6.55 4.43 -2.85
N LEU A 31 -7.11 3.61 -1.97
CA LEU A 31 -7.62 2.29 -2.35
C LEU A 31 -8.92 2.38 -3.18
N MET A 32 -8.94 1.63 -4.29
CA MET A 32 -10.11 1.48 -5.17
C MET A 32 -10.51 0.00 -5.27
N PRO A 33 -11.73 -0.41 -4.85
CA PRO A 33 -12.11 -1.83 -4.76
C PRO A 33 -11.98 -2.63 -6.06
N ARG A 34 -12.16 -1.96 -7.21
CA ARG A 34 -12.20 -2.60 -8.53
C ARG A 34 -10.87 -2.54 -9.27
N GLU A 35 -9.99 -1.63 -8.88
CA GLU A 35 -8.80 -1.29 -9.65
C GLU A 35 -7.53 -1.62 -8.86
N SER A 36 -6.50 -2.03 -9.59
CA SER A 36 -5.17 -2.25 -9.04
C SER A 36 -4.30 -1.04 -9.37
N GLN A 37 -3.59 -0.54 -8.37
CA GLN A 37 -2.67 0.58 -8.51
C GLN A 37 -1.26 0.13 -8.14
N ARG A 38 -0.23 0.82 -8.65
CA ARG A 38 1.17 0.49 -8.32
C ARG A 38 1.65 1.37 -7.18
N ILE A 39 2.37 0.76 -6.25
CA ILE A 39 3.06 1.44 -5.15
C ILE A 39 4.53 1.04 -5.15
N LEU A 40 5.40 1.99 -4.79
CA LEU A 40 6.85 1.82 -4.86
C LEU A 40 7.41 1.51 -3.47
N LEU A 41 8.31 0.53 -3.40
CA LEU A 41 9.05 0.22 -2.19
C LEU A 41 10.07 1.33 -1.93
N VAL A 42 9.88 2.10 -0.86
CA VAL A 42 10.77 3.21 -0.49
C VAL A 42 11.55 2.97 0.80
N GLY A 43 11.21 1.91 1.55
CA GLY A 43 11.97 1.49 2.71
C GLY A 43 11.80 0.01 3.01
N LYS A 44 12.87 -0.60 3.55
CA LYS A 44 12.88 -1.98 4.03
C LYS A 44 13.65 -2.03 5.34
N ILE A 45 12.98 -2.41 6.42
CA ILE A 45 13.58 -2.51 7.76
C ILE A 45 13.61 -3.99 8.17
N ILE A 46 14.76 -4.46 8.65
CA ILE A 46 14.92 -5.80 9.20
C ILE A 46 14.42 -5.79 10.64
N ALA A 47 13.31 -6.46 10.92
CA ALA A 47 12.74 -6.55 12.26
C ALA A 47 13.37 -7.69 13.07
N ASN A 48 13.60 -8.85 12.45
CA ASN A 48 14.35 -9.98 13.02
C ASN A 48 14.93 -10.86 11.89
N HIS A 49 15.33 -12.10 12.16
CA HIS A 49 15.93 -12.99 11.15
C HIS A 49 15.04 -13.22 9.91
N ASP A 50 13.72 -13.34 10.07
CA ASP A 50 12.78 -13.67 8.98
C ASP A 50 11.65 -12.64 8.79
N THR A 51 11.59 -11.57 9.56
CA THR A 51 10.52 -10.58 9.50
C THR A 51 11.06 -9.23 9.04
N ARG A 52 10.34 -8.59 8.13
CA ARG A 52 10.68 -7.27 7.58
C ARG A 52 9.49 -6.33 7.67
N ILE A 53 9.76 -5.04 7.76
CA ILE A 53 8.78 -3.98 7.52
C ILE A 53 9.07 -3.40 6.15
N PHE A 54 8.12 -3.52 5.23
CA PHE A 54 8.18 -2.95 3.89
C PHE A 54 7.36 -1.67 3.85
N ARG A 55 8.01 -0.55 3.54
CA ARG A 55 7.38 0.75 3.40
C ARG A 55 7.15 1.08 1.94
N PHE A 56 5.89 1.24 1.57
CA PHE A 56 5.51 1.63 0.21
C PHE A 56 4.99 3.07 0.18
N ALA A 57 5.47 3.86 -0.77
CA ALA A 57 5.00 5.23 -0.95
C ALA A 57 3.63 5.27 -1.63
N LEU A 58 2.77 6.15 -1.11
CA LEU A 58 1.54 6.55 -1.78
C LEU A 58 1.85 7.66 -2.81
N PRO A 59 0.97 7.90 -3.80
CA PRO A 59 1.19 8.91 -4.85
C PRO A 59 1.45 10.34 -4.35
N SER A 60 0.94 10.68 -3.17
CA SER A 60 1.12 12.00 -2.55
C SER A 60 1.46 11.87 -1.07
N PRO A 61 2.34 12.73 -0.52
CA PRO A 61 2.76 12.68 0.88
C PRO A 61 1.62 12.93 1.88
N ASN A 62 0.53 13.58 1.44
CA ASN A 62 -0.64 13.85 2.27
C ASN A 62 -1.77 12.82 2.06
N MET A 63 -1.60 11.88 1.13
CA MET A 63 -2.61 10.90 0.79
C MET A 63 -2.73 9.84 1.89
N LYS A 64 -3.96 9.40 2.16
CA LYS A 64 -4.24 8.31 3.09
C LYS A 64 -4.51 7.03 2.31
N LEU A 65 -4.19 5.88 2.89
CA LEU A 65 -4.48 4.59 2.28
C LEU A 65 -6.00 4.41 2.05
N GLY A 66 -6.81 4.79 3.04
CA GLY A 66 -8.26 4.64 2.99
C GLY A 66 -8.72 3.22 3.24
N LEU A 67 -8.01 2.47 4.09
CA LEU A 67 -8.39 1.11 4.49
C LEU A 67 -9.31 1.16 5.72
N PRO A 68 -10.56 0.70 5.63
CA PRO A 68 -11.43 0.61 6.80
C PRO A 68 -10.91 -0.43 7.79
N ALA A 69 -11.04 -0.15 9.09
CA ALA A 69 -10.63 -1.06 10.14
C ALA A 69 -11.38 -2.40 10.02
N GLY A 70 -10.65 -3.51 10.00
CA GLY A 70 -11.20 -4.85 9.78
C GLY A 70 -11.07 -5.40 8.36
N GLN A 71 -10.64 -4.56 7.41
CA GLN A 71 -10.36 -4.95 6.03
C GLN A 71 -8.85 -5.08 5.76
N HIS A 72 -8.49 -5.63 4.60
CA HIS A 72 -7.11 -5.83 4.16
C HIS A 72 -6.91 -5.35 2.71
N ILE A 73 -5.65 -5.25 2.28
CA ILE A 73 -5.27 -5.03 0.88
C ILE A 73 -4.82 -6.34 0.25
N MET A 74 -4.92 -6.44 -1.07
CA MET A 74 -4.37 -7.54 -1.86
C MET A 74 -3.13 -7.05 -2.60
N LEU A 75 -1.98 -7.64 -2.33
CA LEU A 75 -0.78 -7.45 -3.14
C LEU A 75 -0.78 -8.44 -4.30
N LYS A 76 -0.40 -7.96 -5.47
CA LYS A 76 -0.29 -8.72 -6.71
C LYS A 76 1.10 -8.50 -7.31
N ALA A 77 1.76 -9.60 -7.63
CA ALA A 77 3.09 -9.60 -8.23
C ALA A 77 3.26 -10.81 -9.15
N LYS A 78 4.25 -10.74 -10.05
CA LYS A 78 4.69 -11.89 -10.85
C LYS A 78 5.84 -12.57 -10.12
N CYS A 79 5.59 -13.77 -9.60
CA CYS A 79 6.60 -14.63 -8.96
C CYS A 79 6.83 -15.84 -9.89
N ASP A 80 8.06 -16.05 -10.35
CA ASP A 80 8.44 -17.18 -11.22
C ASP A 80 7.54 -17.33 -12.45
N GLY A 81 7.25 -16.21 -13.12
CA GLY A 81 6.36 -16.16 -14.29
C GLY A 81 4.87 -16.31 -13.99
N LYS A 82 4.47 -16.61 -12.74
CA LYS A 82 3.07 -16.76 -12.32
C LYS A 82 2.58 -15.53 -11.57
N THR A 83 1.37 -15.08 -11.88
CA THR A 83 0.73 -14.01 -11.11
C THR A 83 0.26 -14.56 -9.77
N VAL A 84 0.81 -14.03 -8.68
CA VAL A 84 0.44 -14.38 -7.30
C VAL A 84 -0.25 -13.19 -6.67
N MET A 85 -1.38 -13.44 -6.01
CA MET A 85 -2.11 -12.43 -5.24
C MET A 85 -2.27 -12.89 -3.79
N ARG A 86 -1.97 -12.02 -2.82
CA ARG A 86 -2.04 -12.35 -1.39
C ARG A 86 -2.61 -11.20 -0.55
N PRO A 87 -3.46 -11.50 0.45
CA PRO A 87 -3.96 -10.50 1.38
C PRO A 87 -2.87 -10.10 2.38
N TYR A 88 -2.80 -8.81 2.70
CA TYR A 88 -2.00 -8.26 3.79
C TYR A 88 -2.79 -7.16 4.50
N THR A 89 -2.67 -7.11 5.83
CA THR A 89 -3.21 -6.01 6.64
C THR A 89 -2.06 -5.11 7.05
N PRO A 90 -2.05 -3.84 6.61
CA PRO A 90 -1.04 -2.88 7.03
C PRO A 90 -1.01 -2.64 8.53
N ILE A 91 0.17 -2.28 9.02
CA ILE A 91 0.35 -1.85 10.41
C ILE A 91 0.15 -0.32 10.58
N THR A 92 0.21 0.42 9.47
CA THR A 92 -0.16 1.85 9.41
C THR A 92 -1.66 2.03 9.23
N ASP A 93 -2.22 3.06 9.86
CA ASP A 93 -3.62 3.43 9.77
C ASP A 93 -3.85 4.65 8.83
N ASN A 94 -5.08 5.14 8.76
CA ASN A 94 -5.43 6.33 7.97
C ASN A 94 -4.97 7.65 8.62
N HIS A 95 -4.35 7.62 9.80
CA HIS A 95 -3.74 8.79 10.44
C HIS A 95 -2.28 8.98 10.00
N THR A 96 -1.72 8.00 9.30
CA THR A 96 -0.35 8.05 8.75
C THR A 96 -0.40 8.30 7.24
N PRO A 97 -0.23 9.54 6.77
CA PRO A 97 -0.28 9.84 5.34
C PRO A 97 1.05 9.52 4.63
N GLY A 98 0.98 9.41 3.30
CA GLY A 98 2.12 9.35 2.40
C GLY A 98 2.75 7.97 2.19
N HIS A 99 2.50 7.01 3.08
CA HIS A 99 3.03 5.66 2.94
C HIS A 99 2.15 4.62 3.62
N VAL A 100 2.44 3.35 3.31
CA VAL A 100 1.87 2.19 3.97
C VAL A 100 2.98 1.24 4.38
N ASP A 101 2.94 0.77 5.63
CA ASP A 101 3.89 -0.22 6.14
C ASP A 101 3.24 -1.59 6.26
N LEU A 102 3.93 -2.61 5.74
CA LEU A 102 3.55 -4.01 5.86
C LEU A 102 4.63 -4.76 6.65
N MET A 103 4.26 -5.31 7.80
CA MET A 103 5.11 -6.24 8.53
C MET A 103 4.87 -7.66 8.02
N ILE A 104 5.88 -8.25 7.39
CA ILE A 104 5.73 -9.53 6.69
C ILE A 104 6.84 -10.48 7.14
N LYS A 105 6.43 -11.70 7.49
CA LYS A 105 7.32 -12.84 7.68
C LYS A 105 7.70 -13.44 6.33
N VAL A 106 9.00 -13.50 6.06
CA VAL A 106 9.61 -14.12 4.89
C VAL A 106 9.73 -15.61 5.14
N TYR A 107 9.14 -16.39 4.25
CA TYR A 107 9.20 -17.84 4.31
C TYR A 107 10.27 -18.29 3.32
N PHE A 108 11.51 -18.39 3.78
CA PHE A 108 12.63 -18.78 2.92
C PHE A 108 12.51 -20.24 2.47
N GLY A 109 12.96 -20.51 1.24
CA GLY A 109 13.16 -21.88 0.76
C GLY A 109 14.12 -22.67 1.64
N ASN A 110 14.04 -23.99 1.56
CA ASN A 110 14.88 -24.95 2.25
C ASN A 110 14.91 -24.81 3.79
N THR A 111 13.95 -24.09 4.38
CA THR A 111 13.87 -23.91 5.84
C THR A 111 12.93 -24.92 6.51
N HIS A 112 11.80 -25.25 5.88
CA HIS A 112 10.82 -26.20 6.42
C HIS A 112 10.70 -27.42 5.50
N PRO A 113 10.79 -28.67 6.01
CA PRO A 113 10.83 -29.87 5.18
C PRO A 113 9.57 -30.06 4.34
N SER A 114 8.40 -29.69 4.86
CA SER A 114 7.14 -29.76 4.11
C SER A 114 6.95 -28.65 3.07
N PHE A 115 7.78 -27.58 3.12
CA PHE A 115 7.66 -26.41 2.26
C PHE A 115 9.05 -26.01 1.70
N PRO A 116 9.69 -26.89 0.91
CA PRO A 116 11.05 -26.66 0.42
C PRO A 116 11.17 -25.41 -0.47
N GLU A 117 10.10 -25.05 -1.19
CA GLU A 117 10.07 -23.86 -2.06
C GLU A 117 9.85 -22.54 -1.28
N GLY A 118 9.50 -22.60 0.00
CA GLY A 118 9.16 -21.42 0.81
C GLY A 118 7.90 -20.68 0.32
N GLY A 119 7.81 -19.40 0.67
CA GLY A 119 6.69 -18.53 0.32
C GLY A 119 6.98 -17.69 -0.92
N LYS A 120 6.18 -17.85 -1.97
CA LYS A 120 6.37 -17.13 -3.25
C LYS A 120 6.34 -15.61 -3.10
N MET A 121 5.24 -15.09 -2.53
CA MET A 121 5.07 -13.64 -2.38
C MET A 121 6.05 -13.05 -1.36
N SER A 122 6.28 -13.72 -0.23
CA SER A 122 7.14 -13.16 0.81
C SER A 122 8.61 -13.14 0.40
N GLN A 123 9.11 -14.17 -0.30
CA GLN A 123 10.45 -14.14 -0.89
C GLN A 123 10.57 -13.13 -2.03
N HIS A 124 9.52 -12.97 -2.86
CA HIS A 124 9.49 -11.93 -3.90
C HIS A 124 9.66 -10.52 -3.29
N LEU A 125 8.88 -10.20 -2.25
CA LEU A 125 8.99 -8.92 -1.55
C LEU A 125 10.38 -8.72 -0.91
N ASP A 126 10.94 -9.78 -0.31
CA ASP A 126 12.28 -9.73 0.27
C ASP A 126 13.37 -9.50 -0.78
N SER A 127 13.20 -10.01 -2.01
CA SER A 127 14.12 -9.78 -3.13
C SER A 127 14.02 -8.40 -3.78
N MET A 128 12.93 -7.65 -3.56
CA MET A 128 12.74 -6.32 -4.16
C MET A 128 13.80 -5.32 -3.70
N GLN A 129 14.22 -4.45 -4.61
CA GLN A 129 15.07 -3.31 -4.33
C GLN A 129 14.24 -2.06 -4.09
N LEU A 130 14.85 -1.04 -3.48
CA LEU A 130 14.20 0.26 -3.34
C LEU A 130 13.91 0.84 -4.73
N GLY A 131 12.70 1.35 -4.93
CA GLY A 131 12.18 1.80 -6.22
C GLY A 131 11.37 0.76 -6.98
N ASP A 132 11.47 -0.53 -6.63
CA ASP A 132 10.62 -1.55 -7.25
C ASP A 132 9.15 -1.36 -6.88
N SER A 133 8.25 -1.84 -7.75
CA SER A 133 6.81 -1.65 -7.60
C SER A 133 6.05 -2.96 -7.43
N VAL A 134 4.97 -2.93 -6.65
CA VAL A 134 3.95 -3.99 -6.61
C VAL A 134 2.57 -3.41 -6.91
N GLU A 135 1.67 -4.25 -7.41
CA GLU A 135 0.27 -3.89 -7.58
C GLU A 135 -0.50 -4.12 -6.28
N VAL A 136 -1.28 -3.14 -5.86
CA VAL A 136 -2.15 -3.19 -4.69
C VAL A 136 -3.60 -2.99 -5.13
N LYS A 137 -4.50 -3.78 -4.54
CA LYS A 137 -5.95 -3.70 -4.73
C LYS A 137 -6.63 -3.73 -3.37
N GLY A 138 -7.73 -3.00 -3.23
CA GLY A 138 -8.54 -3.01 -2.01
C GLY A 138 -9.44 -1.79 -1.91
N PRO A 139 -10.13 -1.59 -0.79
CA PRO A 139 -10.14 -2.47 0.38
C PRO A 139 -10.91 -3.78 0.12
N SER A 140 -10.58 -4.84 0.87
CA SER A 140 -11.19 -6.17 0.78
C SER A 140 -11.50 -6.73 2.17
N GLY A 141 -12.61 -7.46 2.29
CA GLY A 141 -13.04 -8.10 3.53
C GLY A 141 -14.49 -7.78 3.90
N ASP A 142 -15.17 -8.77 4.49
CA ASP A 142 -16.59 -8.68 4.84
C ASP A 142 -16.85 -7.96 6.18
N PHE A 143 -15.81 -7.75 6.98
CA PHE A 143 -15.89 -7.15 8.30
C PHE A 143 -15.35 -5.72 8.27
N GLN A 144 -16.10 -4.78 8.85
CA GLN A 144 -15.66 -3.41 9.04
C GLN A 144 -16.08 -2.93 10.44
N TYR A 145 -15.12 -2.52 11.24
CA TYR A 145 -15.37 -1.87 12.53
C TYR A 145 -15.62 -0.38 12.33
N LYS A 146 -16.73 0.13 12.89
CA LYS A 146 -17.15 1.53 12.81
C LYS A 146 -16.85 2.32 14.09
N GLY A 147 -16.36 1.65 15.13
CA GLY A 147 -16.07 2.24 16.44
C GLY A 147 -17.18 1.99 17.45
N LYS A 148 -16.86 2.16 18.75
CA LYS A 148 -17.82 2.09 19.87
C LYS A 148 -18.70 0.82 19.88
N GLY A 149 -18.12 -0.32 19.51
CA GLY A 149 -18.83 -1.60 19.45
C GLY A 149 -19.71 -1.79 18.20
N GLU A 150 -19.76 -0.83 17.29
CA GLU A 150 -20.51 -0.92 16.04
C GLU A 150 -19.62 -1.48 14.92
N PHE A 151 -20.17 -2.42 14.14
CA PHE A 151 -19.48 -3.02 13.00
C PHE A 151 -20.46 -3.49 11.93
N THR A 152 -19.96 -3.73 10.73
CA THR A 152 -20.69 -4.45 9.68
C THR A 152 -20.02 -5.78 9.39
N TRP A 153 -20.81 -6.83 9.20
CA TRP A 153 -20.34 -8.14 8.76
C TRP A 153 -21.21 -8.63 7.60
N LYS A 154 -20.59 -8.94 6.46
CA LYS A 154 -21.29 -9.33 5.22
C LYS A 154 -22.38 -8.30 4.82
N GLY A 155 -22.07 -7.02 5.00
CA GLY A 155 -22.98 -5.90 4.73
C GLY A 155 -24.06 -5.65 5.79
N GLN A 156 -24.23 -6.53 6.79
CA GLN A 156 -25.21 -6.34 7.86
C GLN A 156 -24.63 -5.53 9.02
N GLN A 157 -25.32 -4.48 9.44
CA GLN A 157 -24.95 -3.69 10.63
C GLN A 157 -25.24 -4.48 11.90
N ARG A 158 -24.27 -4.45 12.82
CA ARG A 158 -24.30 -5.13 14.11
C ARG A 158 -23.70 -4.25 15.19
N LYS A 159 -24.04 -4.53 16.45
CA LYS A 159 -23.49 -3.87 17.64
C LYS A 159 -23.17 -4.91 18.69
N CYS A 160 -21.99 -4.81 19.29
CA CYS A 160 -21.54 -5.65 20.39
C CYS A 160 -20.99 -4.75 21.50
N THR A 161 -21.58 -4.86 22.70
CA THR A 161 -21.13 -4.11 23.89
C THR A 161 -20.29 -4.95 24.84
N HIS A 162 -20.28 -6.28 24.67
CA HIS A 162 -19.55 -7.23 25.50
C HIS A 162 -18.89 -8.29 24.61
N MET A 163 -17.56 -8.32 24.57
CA MET A 163 -16.82 -9.46 24.03
C MET A 163 -16.68 -10.49 25.16
N SER A 164 -17.24 -11.68 24.96
CA SER A 164 -17.06 -12.84 25.83
C SER A 164 -15.72 -13.53 25.55
#